data_AF-A0A4U0H7P4-F1
#
_entry.id   AF-A0A4U0H7P4-F1
#
_cell.length_a   1.000
_cell.length_b   1.000
_cell.length_c   1.000
_cell.angle_alpha   90.00
_cell.angle_beta   90.00
_cell.angle_gamma   90.00
#
_symmetry.space_group_name_H-M   'P 1'
#
loop_
_entity.id
_entity.type
_entity.pdbx_description
1 polymer ?
#
loop_
_entity_poly.entity_id
_entity_poly.type
_entity_poly.pdbx_seq_one_letter_code
_entity_poly.pdbx_strand_id
1 'polypeptide(L)'
;MDTWKKQQPFMRKALVSLSITVILLGISNHSYSQASYSENKYIKYTKTPNKDVEFFFTKYPTAYSLTMLYSNRIPRRSLLFLREFDENNYYKSLYFDLEYEADSIYFHQSYNVNNTVLKMIKFSDFESHETSKNDLYSIVMFRDSVVYRFIKDRDFIENEKQKFLGWPASYGGNIKDLEQGISIRYKKKKKVSKKVDSVYVFKCMVLRNDSLGDVEQIVGKPSSLSDIIVEEFRKSSKSWKAAILETSGLRHDTFIRVSVRLNSDESITIKTPKGLHTIQGY
;
A
#
# COMPACT_ATOMS: atom_id res chain seq x y z
N MET A 1 -4.95 21.57 -45.44
CA MET A 1 -6.15 20.99 -46.07
C MET A 1 -5.78 19.58 -46.45
N ASP A 2 -5.99 18.63 -45.54
CA ASP A 2 -7.17 17.76 -45.52
C ASP A 2 -6.97 16.60 -46.50
N THR A 3 -7.15 15.32 -46.20
CA THR A 3 -7.45 14.55 -45.00
C THR A 3 -7.21 13.11 -45.45
N TRP A 4 -6.41 12.32 -44.76
CA TRP A 4 -6.41 10.85 -44.96
C TRP A 4 -6.91 10.19 -43.68
N LYS A 5 -8.21 9.91 -43.69
CA LYS A 5 -8.93 9.11 -42.70
C LYS A 5 -8.40 7.68 -42.73
N LYS A 6 -7.79 7.22 -41.64
CA LYS A 6 -7.69 5.79 -41.33
C LYS A 6 -8.75 5.43 -40.30
N GLN A 7 -9.69 4.61 -40.75
CA GLN A 7 -10.67 3.89 -39.94
C GLN A 7 -9.93 3.03 -38.91
N GLN A 8 -10.34 3.12 -37.65
CA GLN A 8 -10.04 2.10 -36.64
C GLN A 8 -11.33 1.33 -36.30
N PRO A 9 -11.24 0.00 -36.12
CA PRO A 9 -12.40 -0.82 -35.85
C PRO A 9 -12.88 -0.66 -34.40
N PHE A 10 -14.19 -0.44 -34.28
CA PHE A 10 -14.99 -0.56 -33.08
C PHE A 10 -14.79 -1.92 -32.41
N MET A 11 -14.08 -1.96 -31.29
CA MET A 11 -14.11 -3.10 -30.36
C MET A 11 -15.14 -2.80 -29.26
N ARG A 12 -16.38 -3.25 -29.48
CA ARG A 12 -17.38 -3.36 -28.42
C ARG A 12 -16.91 -4.43 -27.43
N LYS A 13 -16.38 -4.01 -26.28
CA LYS A 13 -16.37 -4.88 -25.09
C LYS A 13 -17.57 -4.54 -24.24
N ALA A 14 -18.51 -5.47 -24.16
CA ALA A 14 -19.56 -5.47 -23.18
C ALA A 14 -18.91 -5.59 -21.79
N LEU A 15 -18.96 -4.52 -20.99
CA LEU A 15 -18.70 -4.59 -19.57
C LEU A 15 -20.03 -4.90 -18.87
N VAL A 16 -20.16 -6.12 -18.39
CA VAL A 16 -21.18 -6.49 -17.40
C VAL A 16 -20.79 -5.79 -16.09
N SER A 17 -21.46 -4.68 -15.80
CA SER A 17 -21.36 -3.99 -14.52
C SER A 17 -22.10 -4.80 -13.46
N LEU A 18 -21.36 -5.53 -12.62
CA LEU A 18 -21.93 -6.15 -11.44
C LEU A 18 -22.08 -5.07 -10.36
N SER A 19 -23.25 -4.46 -10.30
CA SER A 19 -23.60 -3.48 -9.26
C SER A 19 -23.94 -4.23 -7.97
N ILE A 20 -23.04 -4.20 -6.99
CA ILE A 20 -23.37 -4.63 -5.62
C ILE A 20 -24.11 -3.47 -4.95
N THR A 21 -25.43 -3.51 -5.00
CA THR A 21 -26.30 -2.62 -4.23
C THR A 21 -26.30 -3.06 -2.77
N VAL A 22 -25.60 -2.33 -1.90
CA VAL A 22 -25.78 -2.47 -0.44
C VAL A 22 -26.98 -1.60 -0.06
N ILE A 23 -28.08 -2.26 0.32
CA ILE A 23 -29.27 -1.61 0.85
C ILE A 23 -28.95 -1.11 2.27
N LEU A 24 -28.82 0.21 2.44
CA LEU A 24 -28.82 0.88 3.73
C LEU A 24 -30.27 1.17 4.14
N LEU A 25 -30.88 0.23 4.87
CA LEU A 25 -32.09 0.53 5.64
C LEU A 25 -31.67 1.05 7.01
N GLY A 26 -32.14 2.26 7.33
CA GLY A 26 -31.90 2.94 8.59
C GLY A 26 -32.47 2.17 9.77
N ILE A 27 -31.67 2.03 10.83
CA ILE A 27 -32.13 1.57 12.14
C ILE A 27 -31.43 2.41 13.23
N SER A 28 -32.29 2.92 14.11
CA SER A 28 -32.09 3.61 15.37
C SER A 28 -31.04 3.00 16.31
N ASN A 29 -30.68 3.77 17.33
CA ASN A 29 -29.73 3.46 18.41
C ASN A 29 -29.97 2.11 19.09
N HIS A 30 -29.45 1.03 18.51
CA HIS A 30 -29.14 -0.23 19.18
C HIS A 30 -27.69 -0.62 18.86
N SER A 31 -26.98 -1.06 19.90
CA SER A 31 -25.65 -1.65 19.84
C SER A 31 -25.77 -3.05 19.22
N TYR A 32 -25.70 -3.14 17.90
CA TYR A 32 -25.69 -4.43 17.20
C TYR A 32 -24.31 -5.09 17.31
N SER A 33 -24.17 -6.08 18.19
CA SER A 33 -23.13 -7.10 18.04
C SER A 33 -23.66 -8.20 17.10
N GLN A 34 -23.62 -7.97 15.78
CA GLN A 34 -23.83 -9.07 14.85
C GLN A 34 -22.52 -9.83 14.67
N ALA A 35 -22.44 -10.99 15.33
CA ALA A 35 -21.35 -11.93 15.20
C ALA A 35 -21.62 -12.88 14.01
N SER A 36 -20.84 -12.77 12.94
CA SER A 36 -20.78 -13.83 11.92
C SER A 36 -19.67 -14.82 12.31
N TYR A 37 -20.06 -16.01 12.74
CA TYR A 37 -19.15 -17.04 13.27
C TYR A 37 -18.62 -17.95 12.16
N SER A 38 -17.30 -17.98 12.00
CA SER A 38 -16.59 -19.27 11.95
C SER A 38 -16.14 -19.58 13.38
N GLU A 39 -16.12 -20.83 13.82
CA GLU A 39 -15.87 -21.22 15.23
C GLU A 39 -14.66 -20.54 15.89
N ASN A 40 -13.67 -20.10 15.10
CA ASN A 40 -12.43 -19.50 15.54
C ASN A 40 -12.38 -17.96 15.52
N LYS A 41 -13.34 -17.26 14.88
CA LYS A 41 -13.30 -15.80 14.69
C LYS A 41 -14.43 -15.12 15.45
N TYR A 42 -14.09 -14.00 16.10
CA TYR A 42 -15.05 -13.13 16.77
C TYR A 42 -14.90 -11.70 16.24
N ILE A 43 -16.01 -11.03 15.96
CA ILE A 43 -16.03 -9.66 15.43
C ILE A 43 -16.89 -8.78 16.34
N LYS A 44 -16.35 -7.65 16.77
CA LYS A 44 -17.05 -6.64 17.58
C LYS A 44 -17.12 -5.33 16.83
N TYR A 45 -18.27 -4.67 16.88
CA TYR A 45 -18.53 -3.39 16.22
C TYR A 45 -18.77 -2.30 17.28
N THR A 46 -18.25 -1.10 17.01
CA THR A 46 -18.55 0.10 17.81
C THR A 46 -18.88 1.26 16.86
N LYS A 47 -19.94 2.03 17.18
CA LYS A 47 -20.48 3.11 16.33
C LYS A 47 -19.81 4.48 16.54
N THR A 48 -18.99 4.63 17.56
CA THR A 48 -18.42 5.94 17.89
C THR A 48 -16.91 5.82 17.89
N PRO A 49 -16.23 6.21 16.80
CA PRO A 49 -14.78 6.35 16.84
C PRO A 49 -14.39 7.33 17.95
N ASN A 50 -13.23 7.15 18.58
CA ASN A 50 -12.72 8.16 19.50
C ASN A 50 -12.43 9.47 18.71
N LYS A 51 -12.28 10.59 19.44
CA LYS A 51 -12.04 11.90 18.82
C LYS A 51 -10.83 11.92 17.89
N ASP A 52 -9.82 11.10 18.16
CA ASP A 52 -8.60 11.02 17.34
C ASP A 52 -8.87 10.39 15.97
N VAL A 53 -9.69 9.33 15.93
CA VAL A 53 -10.10 8.67 14.67
C VAL A 53 -11.02 9.59 13.87
N GLU A 54 -11.96 10.28 14.51
CA GLU A 54 -12.81 11.28 13.86
C GLU A 54 -11.97 12.43 13.27
N PHE A 55 -11.00 12.93 14.03
CA PHE A 55 -10.06 13.96 13.57
C PHE A 55 -9.24 13.48 12.37
N PHE A 56 -8.75 12.23 12.38
CA PHE A 56 -8.01 11.65 11.26
C PHE A 56 -8.83 11.66 9.97
N PHE A 57 -10.06 11.13 9.99
CA PHE A 57 -10.91 11.08 8.79
C PHE A 57 -11.45 12.45 8.36
N THR A 58 -11.56 13.40 9.29
CA THR A 58 -11.86 14.80 8.95
C THR A 58 -10.69 15.46 8.23
N LYS A 59 -9.46 15.20 8.69
CA LYS A 59 -8.24 15.74 8.09
C LYS A 59 -7.92 15.08 6.73
N TYR A 60 -8.26 13.80 6.56
CA TYR A 60 -8.02 13.03 5.33
C TYR A 60 -9.34 12.46 4.78
N PRO A 61 -10.17 13.29 4.13
CA PRO A 61 -11.52 12.88 3.71
C PRO A 61 -11.54 11.80 2.61
N THR A 62 -10.42 11.61 1.89
CA THR A 62 -10.27 10.52 0.93
C THR A 62 -9.97 9.18 1.61
N ALA A 63 -9.53 9.17 2.87
CA ALA A 63 -9.36 7.95 3.64
C ALA A 63 -10.74 7.35 3.97
N TYR A 64 -10.93 6.08 3.62
CA TYR A 64 -12.18 5.38 3.96
C TYR A 64 -11.97 4.30 5.03
N SER A 65 -10.75 3.76 5.15
CA SER A 65 -10.43 2.86 6.24
C SER A 65 -8.95 2.86 6.61
N LEU A 66 -8.67 2.63 7.90
CA LEU A 66 -7.35 2.35 8.43
C LEU A 66 -7.40 1.03 9.18
N THR A 67 -6.68 0.03 8.68
CA THR A 67 -6.62 -1.30 9.28
C THR A 67 -5.31 -1.48 10.00
N MET A 68 -5.34 -1.91 11.25
CA MET A 68 -4.15 -2.32 11.98
C MET A 68 -4.19 -3.81 12.23
N LEU A 69 -3.05 -4.45 11.99
CA LEU A 69 -2.83 -5.86 12.22
C LEU A 69 -1.99 -6.02 13.49
N TYR A 70 -2.42 -6.94 14.34
CA TYR A 70 -1.80 -7.22 15.61
C TYR A 70 -1.20 -8.63 15.61
N SER A 71 -0.09 -8.79 16.32
CA SER A 71 0.46 -10.09 16.69
C SER A 71 0.81 -10.06 18.15
N ASN A 72 0.23 -10.97 18.94
CA ASN A 72 0.41 -11.02 20.39
C ASN A 72 0.08 -9.67 21.03
N ARG A 73 -1.02 -9.04 20.59
CA ARG A 73 -1.49 -7.72 21.03
C ARG A 73 -0.52 -6.55 20.77
N ILE A 74 0.54 -6.78 20.00
CA ILE A 74 1.47 -5.74 19.56
C ILE A 74 1.08 -5.34 18.13
N PRO A 75 0.82 -4.04 17.85
CA PRO A 75 0.64 -3.56 16.48
C PRO A 75 1.86 -3.91 15.62
N ARG A 76 1.63 -4.58 14.50
CA ARG A 76 2.70 -4.97 13.56
C ARG A 76 2.60 -4.25 12.24
N ARG A 77 1.40 -3.79 11.88
CA ARG A 77 1.14 -3.19 10.58
C ARG A 77 -0.08 -2.29 10.58
N SER A 78 -0.07 -1.29 9.72
CA SER A 78 -1.07 -0.25 9.56
C SER A 78 -1.27 -0.01 8.06
N LEU A 79 -2.46 -0.36 7.60
CA LEU A 79 -2.86 -0.34 6.21
C LEU A 79 -3.89 0.76 6.02
N LEU A 80 -3.52 1.78 5.27
CA LEU A 80 -4.41 2.88 4.96
C LEU A 80 -4.98 2.70 3.56
N PHE A 81 -6.30 2.80 3.48
CA PHE A 81 -7.03 2.74 2.24
C PHE A 81 -7.70 4.07 1.94
N LEU A 82 -7.41 4.60 0.76
CA LEU A 82 -7.98 5.84 0.26
C LEU A 82 -8.88 5.55 -0.94
N ARG A 83 -9.85 6.43 -1.19
CA ARG A 83 -10.61 6.51 -2.43
C ARG A 83 -10.32 7.84 -3.08
N GLU A 84 -9.84 7.79 -4.30
CA GLU A 84 -9.64 8.94 -5.17
C GLU A 84 -10.51 8.77 -6.41
N PHE A 85 -10.88 9.90 -7.01
CA PHE A 85 -11.52 9.93 -8.32
C PHE A 85 -10.45 10.22 -9.36
N ASP A 86 -10.43 9.47 -10.45
CA ASP A 86 -9.62 9.81 -11.60
C ASP A 86 -10.27 10.96 -12.42
N GLU A 87 -9.60 11.39 -13.49
CA GLU A 87 -10.07 12.45 -14.39
C GLU A 87 -11.45 12.14 -15.03
N ASN A 88 -11.84 10.86 -15.06
CA ASN A 88 -13.11 10.39 -15.62
C ASN A 88 -14.17 10.11 -14.53
N ASN A 89 -13.92 10.51 -13.28
CA ASN A 89 -14.75 10.23 -12.11
C ASN A 89 -14.91 8.73 -11.78
N TYR A 90 -13.98 7.87 -12.22
CA TYR A 90 -13.94 6.49 -11.74
C TYR A 90 -13.24 6.41 -10.38
N TYR A 91 -13.80 5.56 -9.51
CA TYR A 91 -13.20 5.28 -8.22
C TYR A 91 -11.89 4.51 -8.40
N LYS A 92 -10.81 5.11 -7.94
CA LYS A 92 -9.52 4.46 -7.74
C LYS A 92 -9.29 4.34 -6.25
N SER A 93 -9.28 3.12 -5.71
CA SER A 93 -8.76 2.96 -4.35
C SER A 93 -7.23 2.99 -4.40
N LEU A 94 -6.64 3.68 -3.44
CA LEU A 94 -5.22 3.61 -3.15
C LEU A 94 -5.01 2.88 -1.85
N TYR A 95 -3.84 2.25 -1.77
CA TYR A 95 -3.42 1.50 -0.60
C TYR A 95 -2.00 1.94 -0.21
N PHE A 96 -1.78 2.01 1.10
CA PHE A 96 -0.51 2.30 1.72
C PHE A 96 -0.27 1.36 2.89
N ASP A 97 0.86 0.67 2.85
CA ASP A 97 1.45 -0.01 4.00
C ASP A 97 2.34 0.98 4.76
N LEU A 98 1.86 1.54 5.86
CA LEU A 98 2.53 2.67 6.53
C LEU A 98 3.84 2.26 7.24
N GLU A 99 4.09 0.97 7.37
CA GLU A 99 5.33 0.37 7.87
C GLU A 99 6.33 0.12 6.74
N TYR A 100 5.87 0.10 5.49
CA TYR A 100 6.73 0.09 4.32
C TYR A 100 7.24 1.50 4.03
N GLU A 101 8.56 1.67 4.01
CA GLU A 101 9.22 2.97 3.91
C GLU A 101 8.76 3.79 2.70
N ALA A 102 8.63 3.18 1.53
CA ALA A 102 8.25 3.90 0.32
C ALA A 102 6.81 4.46 0.42
N ASP A 103 5.88 3.66 0.92
CA ASP A 103 4.49 4.05 1.12
C ASP A 103 4.37 5.11 2.21
N SER A 104 5.05 4.93 3.34
CA SER A 104 5.11 5.90 4.43
C SER A 104 5.60 7.27 3.95
N ILE A 105 6.76 7.32 3.27
CA ILE A 105 7.33 8.58 2.79
C ILE A 105 6.42 9.24 1.76
N TYR A 106 5.91 8.47 0.79
CA TYR A 106 5.01 9.01 -0.23
C TYR A 106 3.70 9.53 0.38
N PHE A 107 3.13 8.82 1.35
CA PHE A 107 1.94 9.27 2.08
C PHE A 107 2.20 10.57 2.85
N HIS A 108 3.28 10.63 3.63
CA HIS A 108 3.62 11.82 4.41
C HIS A 108 3.83 13.06 3.55
N GLN A 109 4.52 12.90 2.41
CA GLN A 109 4.75 14.00 1.48
C GLN A 109 3.47 14.41 0.75
N SER A 110 2.68 13.46 0.25
CA SER A 110 1.51 13.75 -0.60
C SER A 110 0.35 14.37 0.17
N TYR A 111 0.16 13.95 1.42
CA TYR A 111 -0.98 14.39 2.24
C TYR A 111 -0.56 15.33 3.39
N ASN A 112 0.70 15.77 3.43
CA ASN A 112 1.26 16.64 4.47
C ASN A 112 0.93 16.15 5.90
N VAL A 113 1.06 14.83 6.10
CA VAL A 113 0.74 14.18 7.36
C VAL A 113 1.95 14.28 8.27
N ASN A 114 1.80 14.83 9.47
CA ASN A 114 2.83 14.69 10.48
C ASN A 114 2.77 13.27 11.07
N ASN A 115 3.92 12.59 11.21
CA ASN A 115 4.09 11.29 11.87
C ASN A 115 3.32 11.18 13.20
N THR A 116 3.18 12.29 13.91
CA THR A 116 2.46 12.35 15.18
C THR A 116 1.00 11.95 15.03
N VAL A 117 0.32 12.23 13.91
CA VAL A 117 -1.12 11.88 13.73
C VAL A 117 -1.33 10.37 13.70
N LEU A 118 -0.45 9.62 13.03
CA LEU A 118 -0.53 8.15 13.01
C LEU A 118 -0.14 7.53 14.35
N LYS A 119 0.78 8.17 15.09
CA LYS A 119 1.18 7.77 16.45
C LYS A 119 0.19 8.21 17.55
N MET A 120 -0.64 9.22 17.27
CA MET A 120 -1.62 9.81 18.20
C MET A 120 -2.83 8.94 18.41
N ILE A 121 -3.14 8.04 17.47
CA ILE A 121 -4.15 7.00 17.70
C ILE A 121 -3.57 6.07 18.78
N LYS A 122 -3.66 6.49 20.03
CA LYS A 122 -3.16 5.78 21.20
C LYS A 122 -4.23 4.78 21.58
N PHE A 123 -3.91 3.50 21.42
CA PHE A 123 -4.84 2.39 21.63
C PHE A 123 -5.04 2.03 23.11
N SER A 124 -4.60 2.89 24.04
CA SER A 124 -4.65 2.67 25.48
C SER A 124 -6.07 2.52 26.03
N ASP A 125 -7.09 2.98 25.30
CA ASP A 125 -8.47 2.99 25.80
C ASP A 125 -9.21 1.66 25.60
N PHE A 126 -8.54 0.62 25.08
CA PHE A 126 -9.19 -0.68 24.79
C PHE A 126 -8.87 -1.78 25.81
N GLU A 127 -8.20 -1.43 26.91
CA GLU A 127 -8.13 -2.29 28.09
C GLU A 127 -9.50 -2.31 28.80
N SER A 128 -10.25 -3.41 28.67
CA SER A 128 -11.05 -3.97 29.78
C SER A 128 -12.04 -5.05 29.36
N HIS A 129 -12.31 -5.26 28.07
CA HIS A 129 -13.40 -6.16 27.69
C HIS A 129 -12.99 -7.13 26.59
N GLU A 130 -12.14 -8.13 26.94
CA GLU A 130 -12.29 -9.48 26.39
C GLU A 130 -11.61 -10.57 27.24
N THR A 131 -12.37 -11.66 27.43
CA THR A 131 -12.01 -12.88 28.16
C THR A 131 -10.70 -13.48 27.66
N SER A 132 -9.91 -14.05 28.58
CA SER A 132 -8.57 -14.64 28.41
C SER A 132 -8.34 -15.65 27.26
N LYS A 133 -9.34 -15.96 26.44
CA LYS A 133 -9.29 -16.99 25.39
C LYS A 133 -9.17 -16.46 23.97
N ASN A 134 -9.32 -15.15 23.72
CA ASN A 134 -9.19 -14.59 22.38
C ASN A 134 -8.02 -13.60 22.31
N ASP A 135 -7.29 -13.64 21.20
CA ASP A 135 -6.26 -12.67 20.86
C ASP A 135 -6.79 -11.69 19.79
N LEU A 136 -6.53 -10.40 20.01
CA LEU A 136 -6.85 -9.36 19.04
C LEU A 136 -5.97 -9.55 17.79
N TYR A 137 -6.62 -9.72 16.64
CA TYR A 137 -5.97 -9.93 15.35
C TYR A 137 -5.92 -8.65 14.51
N SER A 138 -7.03 -7.91 14.42
CA SER A 138 -7.06 -6.67 13.66
C SER A 138 -8.08 -5.66 14.19
N ILE A 139 -7.79 -4.38 13.99
CA ILE A 139 -8.75 -3.29 14.17
C ILE A 139 -8.92 -2.60 12.82
N VAL A 140 -10.14 -2.47 12.34
CA VAL A 140 -10.48 -1.71 11.13
C VAL A 140 -11.26 -0.48 11.55
N MET A 141 -10.69 0.70 11.32
CA MET A 141 -11.33 1.97 11.62
C MET A 141 -11.92 2.53 10.33
N PHE A 142 -13.16 2.99 10.44
CA PHE A 142 -13.91 3.74 9.44
C PHE A 142 -14.27 5.11 10.03
N ARG A 143 -14.84 5.98 9.19
CA ARG A 143 -15.26 7.33 9.61
C ARG A 143 -16.32 7.31 10.72
N ASP A 144 -17.19 6.31 10.72
CA ASP A 144 -18.37 6.21 11.56
C ASP A 144 -18.36 4.96 12.46
N SER A 145 -17.31 4.15 12.40
CA SER A 145 -17.30 2.87 13.09
C SER A 145 -15.90 2.31 13.26
N VAL A 146 -15.76 1.45 14.27
CA VAL A 146 -14.56 0.64 14.48
C VAL A 146 -14.95 -0.82 14.62
N VAL A 147 -14.26 -1.67 13.86
CA VAL A 147 -14.45 -3.11 13.80
C VAL A 147 -13.23 -3.80 14.38
N TYR A 148 -13.45 -4.57 15.44
CA TYR A 148 -12.42 -5.38 16.07
C TYR A 148 -12.60 -6.81 15.61
N ARG A 149 -11.50 -7.48 15.29
CA ARG A 149 -11.47 -8.89 14.94
C ARG A 149 -10.54 -9.61 15.88
N PHE A 150 -11.07 -10.65 16.50
CA PHE A 150 -10.40 -11.48 17.48
C PHE A 150 -10.39 -12.93 17.00
N ILE A 151 -9.45 -13.68 17.55
CA ILE A 151 -9.26 -15.07 17.21
C ILE A 151 -8.93 -15.92 18.43
N LYS A 152 -9.49 -17.13 18.47
CA LYS A 152 -9.31 -18.08 19.57
C LYS A 152 -7.97 -18.81 19.55
N ASP A 153 -7.44 -19.06 18.36
CA ASP A 153 -6.27 -19.92 18.15
C ASP A 153 -5.03 -19.10 17.78
N ARG A 154 -3.99 -19.19 18.60
CA ARG A 154 -2.70 -18.51 18.36
C ARG A 154 -1.98 -19.07 17.14
N ASP A 155 -2.13 -20.36 16.85
CA ASP A 155 -1.48 -21.00 15.71
C ASP A 155 -2.10 -20.51 14.40
N PHE A 156 -3.39 -20.13 14.42
CA PHE A 156 -4.00 -19.44 13.30
C PHE A 156 -3.44 -18.04 13.08
N ILE A 157 -3.03 -17.29 14.12
CA ILE A 157 -2.38 -15.98 13.93
C ILE A 157 -1.09 -16.16 13.13
N GLU A 158 -0.31 -17.20 13.41
CA GLU A 158 0.93 -17.46 12.64
C GLU A 158 0.66 -17.79 11.18
N ASN A 159 -0.44 -18.51 10.90
CA ASN A 159 -0.89 -18.79 9.54
C ASN A 159 -1.52 -17.58 8.83
N GLU A 160 -2.19 -16.66 9.54
CA GLU A 160 -2.71 -15.41 8.95
C GLU A 160 -1.71 -14.25 8.90
N LYS A 161 -0.58 -14.31 9.62
CA LYS A 161 0.57 -13.40 9.44
C LYS A 161 1.11 -13.45 8.01
N GLN A 162 0.82 -14.52 7.26
CA GLN A 162 1.34 -14.80 5.93
C GLN A 162 0.31 -14.82 4.81
N LYS A 163 -0.96 -14.43 5.04
CA LYS A 163 -1.92 -14.28 3.93
C LYS A 163 -1.61 -13.02 3.12
N PHE A 164 -0.51 -13.08 2.40
CA PHE A 164 -0.32 -12.29 1.21
C PHE A 164 -1.38 -12.77 0.20
N LEU A 165 -1.94 -11.85 -0.58
CA LEU A 165 -2.76 -12.25 -1.74
C LEU A 165 -1.92 -12.94 -2.82
N GLY A 166 -0.60 -12.97 -2.63
CA GLY A 166 0.36 -13.66 -3.44
C GLY A 166 1.75 -13.06 -3.30
N TRP A 167 2.59 -13.32 -4.28
CA TRP A 167 3.97 -12.87 -4.31
C TRP A 167 4.04 -11.47 -4.92
N PRO A 168 4.62 -10.47 -4.23
CA PRO A 168 4.76 -9.12 -4.78
C PRO A 168 5.70 -9.12 -5.98
N ALA A 169 5.53 -8.12 -6.85
CA ALA A 169 6.54 -7.86 -7.86
C ALA A 169 7.87 -7.49 -7.18
N SER A 170 8.96 -8.03 -7.69
CA SER A 170 10.26 -7.98 -7.01
C SER A 170 11.41 -7.93 -7.99
N TYR A 171 12.58 -7.54 -7.51
CA TYR A 171 13.82 -7.65 -8.26
C TYR A 171 14.37 -9.07 -8.12
N GLY A 172 14.41 -9.82 -9.21
CA GLY A 172 14.90 -11.21 -9.23
C GLY A 172 16.41 -11.35 -9.39
N GLY A 173 17.14 -10.25 -9.61
CA GLY A 173 18.60 -10.22 -9.55
C GLY A 173 19.12 -9.98 -8.13
N ASN A 174 20.44 -9.91 -7.99
CA ASN A 174 21.04 -9.48 -6.73
C ASN A 174 20.89 -7.96 -6.55
N ILE A 175 20.09 -7.54 -5.58
CA ILE A 175 19.82 -6.11 -5.34
C ILE A 175 21.09 -5.34 -4.95
N LYS A 176 22.07 -6.01 -4.33
CA LYS A 176 23.34 -5.40 -3.92
C LYS A 176 24.16 -4.94 -5.13
N ASP A 177 24.10 -5.70 -6.23
CA ASP A 177 24.80 -5.34 -7.46
C ASP A 177 24.18 -4.09 -8.09
N LEU A 178 22.84 -3.97 -8.04
CA LEU A 178 22.12 -2.78 -8.50
C LEU A 178 22.44 -1.55 -7.65
N GLU A 179 22.42 -1.70 -6.32
CA GLU A 179 22.82 -0.66 -5.36
C GLU A 179 24.25 -0.17 -5.62
N GLN A 180 25.18 -1.11 -5.79
CA GLN A 180 26.58 -0.81 -6.06
C GLN A 180 26.77 -0.12 -7.42
N GLY A 181 26.08 -0.59 -8.47
CA GLY A 181 26.09 0.03 -9.79
C GLY A 181 25.66 1.49 -9.75
N ILE A 182 24.56 1.80 -9.05
CA ILE A 182 24.08 3.17 -8.85
C ILE A 182 25.10 3.99 -8.04
N SER A 183 25.61 3.46 -6.92
CA SER A 183 26.57 4.17 -6.08
C SER A 183 27.86 4.54 -6.84
N ILE A 184 28.43 3.61 -7.61
CA ILE A 184 29.63 3.85 -8.43
C ILE A 184 29.37 4.94 -9.47
N ARG A 185 28.24 4.87 -10.18
CA ARG A 185 27.91 5.87 -11.21
C ARG A 185 27.65 7.24 -10.60
N TYR A 186 26.97 7.29 -9.45
CA TYR A 186 26.72 8.52 -8.73
C TYR A 186 28.03 9.18 -8.28
N LYS A 187 28.94 8.43 -7.64
CA LYS A 187 30.25 8.93 -7.20
C LYS A 187 31.09 9.50 -8.35
N LYS A 188 31.01 8.90 -9.54
CA LYS A 188 31.70 9.39 -10.75
C LYS A 188 31.08 10.66 -11.34
N LYS A 189 29.76 10.83 -11.25
CA LYS A 189 29.02 11.94 -11.87
C LYS A 189 28.68 13.08 -10.89
N LYS A 190 28.82 12.89 -9.58
CA LYS A 190 28.45 13.89 -8.58
C LYS A 190 29.28 15.15 -8.80
N LYS A 191 28.60 16.28 -8.95
CA LYS A 191 29.24 17.60 -8.89
C LYS A 191 29.19 18.05 -7.44
N VAL A 192 30.32 18.49 -6.89
CA VAL A 192 30.55 18.78 -5.46
C VAL A 192 29.52 19.76 -4.86
N SER A 193 28.83 20.58 -5.68
CA SER A 193 27.97 21.67 -5.22
C SER A 193 26.46 21.43 -5.28
N LYS A 194 25.95 20.32 -5.84
CA LYS A 194 24.49 20.10 -5.94
C LYS A 194 23.97 19.34 -4.73
N LYS A 195 23.15 20.02 -3.91
CA LYS A 195 22.36 19.38 -2.85
C LYS A 195 21.41 18.37 -3.49
N VAL A 196 21.56 17.10 -3.11
CA VAL A 196 20.65 16.01 -3.48
C VAL A 196 19.83 15.61 -2.27
N ASP A 197 18.63 15.10 -2.50
CA ASP A 197 17.84 14.52 -1.42
C ASP A 197 18.44 13.16 -1.01
N SER A 198 18.26 12.80 0.26
CA SER A 198 18.75 11.53 0.81
C SER A 198 17.82 10.36 0.53
N VAL A 199 16.56 10.62 0.16
CA VAL A 199 15.58 9.57 -0.14
C VAL A 199 14.75 9.94 -1.36
N TYR A 200 14.55 8.94 -2.22
CA TYR A 200 13.70 8.99 -3.40
C TYR A 200 12.71 7.83 -3.32
N VAL A 201 11.52 8.03 -3.88
CA VAL A 201 10.56 6.95 -4.11
C VAL A 201 10.19 6.96 -5.58
N PHE A 202 10.26 5.79 -6.19
CA PHE A 202 9.89 5.57 -7.57
C PHE A 202 8.64 4.69 -7.63
N LYS A 203 7.70 5.08 -8.46
CA LYS A 203 6.58 4.25 -8.89
C LYS A 203 7.00 3.51 -10.15
N CYS A 204 6.99 2.19 -10.06
CA CYS A 204 7.52 1.28 -11.07
C CYS A 204 6.42 0.35 -11.55
N MET A 205 6.18 0.26 -12.85
CA MET A 205 5.29 -0.73 -13.44
C MET A 205 6.08 -2.00 -13.75
N VAL A 206 5.77 -3.09 -13.07
CA VAL A 206 6.32 -4.41 -13.39
C VAL A 206 5.29 -5.17 -14.20
N LEU A 207 5.68 -5.58 -15.40
CA LEU A 207 4.85 -6.24 -16.37
C LEU A 207 4.83 -7.75 -16.14
N ARG A 208 3.71 -8.40 -16.49
CA ARG A 208 3.48 -9.85 -16.40
C ARG A 208 4.51 -10.72 -17.15
N ASN A 209 5.25 -10.11 -18.08
CA ASN A 209 6.32 -10.76 -18.84
C ASN A 209 7.70 -10.70 -18.14
N ASP A 210 7.76 -10.42 -16.83
CA ASP A 210 9.00 -10.26 -16.06
C ASP A 210 9.88 -9.14 -16.60
N SER A 211 9.29 -7.98 -16.87
CA SER A 211 10.05 -6.80 -17.25
C SER A 211 9.56 -5.55 -16.54
N LEU A 212 10.45 -4.57 -16.40
CA LEU A 212 10.10 -3.25 -15.92
C LEU A 212 9.64 -2.37 -17.08
N GLY A 213 8.42 -1.85 -16.99
CA GLY A 213 7.85 -0.83 -17.85
C GLY A 213 8.17 0.57 -17.35
N ASP A 214 7.12 1.35 -17.05
CA ASP A 214 7.27 2.74 -16.61
C ASP A 214 7.95 2.87 -15.26
N VAL A 215 8.84 3.88 -15.16
CA VAL A 215 9.53 4.26 -13.93
C VAL A 215 9.36 5.76 -13.75
N GLU A 216 8.65 6.15 -12.71
CA GLU A 216 8.28 7.52 -12.39
C GLU A 216 8.81 7.88 -11.01
N GLN A 217 9.54 8.99 -10.89
CA GLN A 217 9.91 9.53 -9.58
C GLN A 217 8.70 10.24 -8.96
N ILE A 218 8.27 9.79 -7.79
CA ILE A 218 7.10 10.34 -7.07
C ILE A 218 7.48 11.05 -5.77
N VAL A 219 8.72 10.88 -5.29
CA VAL A 219 9.27 11.55 -4.09
C VAL A 219 10.72 11.96 -4.35
N GLY A 220 11.13 13.07 -3.74
CA GLY A 220 12.46 13.67 -3.88
C GLY A 220 12.51 14.68 -5.02
N LYS A 221 13.50 15.58 -4.99
CA LYS A 221 13.78 16.57 -6.03
C LYS A 221 14.54 15.93 -7.19
N PRO A 222 14.15 16.18 -8.45
CA PRO A 222 14.91 15.72 -9.61
C PRO A 222 16.39 16.11 -9.50
N SER A 223 17.28 15.14 -9.71
CA SER A 223 18.72 15.32 -9.59
C SER A 223 19.49 14.33 -10.46
N SER A 224 20.81 14.51 -10.57
CA SER A 224 21.65 13.54 -11.27
C SER A 224 21.58 12.14 -10.64
N LEU A 225 21.29 12.04 -9.34
CA LEU A 225 21.13 10.74 -8.68
C LEU A 225 19.83 10.07 -9.14
N SER A 226 18.71 10.80 -9.17
CA SER A 226 17.44 10.22 -9.64
C SER A 226 17.51 9.79 -11.10
N ASP A 227 18.18 10.56 -11.95
CA ASP A 227 18.39 10.20 -13.36
C ASP A 227 19.20 8.89 -13.49
N ILE A 228 20.27 8.75 -12.70
CA ILE A 228 21.08 7.51 -12.67
C ILE A 228 20.23 6.33 -12.19
N ILE A 229 19.40 6.51 -11.15
CA ILE A 229 18.53 5.45 -10.65
C ILE A 229 17.57 4.97 -11.74
N VAL A 230 16.90 5.90 -12.42
CA VAL A 230 15.97 5.57 -13.52
C VAL A 230 16.68 4.83 -14.65
N GLU A 231 17.87 5.28 -15.05
CA GLU A 231 18.67 4.59 -16.07
C GLU A 231 19.04 3.16 -15.65
N GLU A 232 19.48 2.95 -14.42
CA GLU A 232 19.87 1.61 -13.93
C GLU A 232 18.66 0.68 -13.75
N PHE A 233 17.51 1.21 -13.34
CA PHE A 233 16.26 0.46 -13.30
C PHE A 233 15.83 0.02 -14.70
N ARG A 234 15.94 0.90 -15.70
CA ARG A 234 15.63 0.56 -17.10
C ARG A 234 16.61 -0.46 -17.68
N LYS A 235 17.91 -0.33 -17.42
CA LYS A 235 18.91 -1.34 -17.86
C LYS A 235 18.66 -2.71 -17.24
N SER A 236 18.21 -2.74 -16.00
CA SER A 236 17.87 -3.96 -15.28
C SER A 236 16.43 -4.43 -15.50
N SER A 237 15.74 -3.91 -16.53
CA SER A 237 14.32 -4.18 -16.78
C SER A 237 13.97 -5.68 -16.78
N LYS A 238 14.78 -6.52 -17.44
CA LYS A 238 14.57 -7.98 -17.51
C LYS A 238 14.85 -8.76 -16.22
N SER A 239 15.39 -8.10 -15.20
CA SER A 239 15.67 -8.71 -13.90
C SER A 239 14.49 -8.60 -12.95
N TRP A 240 13.43 -7.86 -13.30
CA TRP A 240 12.22 -7.75 -12.50
C TRP A 240 11.29 -8.94 -12.69
N LYS A 241 10.56 -9.30 -11.64
CA LYS A 241 9.61 -10.41 -11.61
C LYS A 241 8.22 -9.89 -11.32
N ALA A 242 7.26 -10.31 -12.13
CA ALA A 242 5.87 -9.92 -11.99
C ALA A 242 5.29 -10.37 -10.63
N ALA A 243 4.27 -9.65 -10.16
CA ALA A 243 3.49 -10.14 -9.03
C ALA A 243 2.70 -11.38 -9.45
N ILE A 244 2.53 -12.33 -8.54
CA ILE A 244 1.76 -13.57 -8.75
C ILE A 244 0.66 -13.59 -7.70
N LEU A 245 -0.61 -13.71 -8.11
CA LEU A 245 -1.70 -13.92 -7.15
C LEU A 245 -1.71 -15.38 -6.68
N GLU A 246 -1.83 -15.61 -5.38
CA GLU A 246 -1.93 -16.95 -4.80
C GLU A 246 -3.20 -17.67 -5.26
N THR A 247 -4.31 -16.93 -5.39
CA THR A 247 -5.61 -17.50 -5.76
C THR A 247 -5.66 -18.06 -7.18
N SER A 248 -4.91 -17.48 -8.12
CA SER A 248 -4.93 -17.87 -9.54
C SER A 248 -3.60 -18.47 -10.01
N GLY A 249 -2.50 -18.24 -9.29
CA GLY A 249 -1.14 -18.52 -9.76
C GLY A 249 -0.72 -17.67 -10.97
N LEU A 250 -1.54 -16.70 -11.39
CA LEU A 250 -1.29 -15.90 -12.59
C LEU A 250 -0.42 -14.69 -12.29
N ARG A 251 0.34 -14.28 -13.31
CA ARG A 251 1.17 -13.08 -13.30
C ARG A 251 0.35 -11.85 -13.68
N HIS A 252 0.59 -10.74 -13.00
CA HIS A 252 -0.14 -9.48 -13.22
C HIS A 252 0.80 -8.31 -13.47
N ASP A 253 0.31 -7.36 -14.28
CA ASP A 253 0.91 -6.04 -14.40
C ASP A 253 0.60 -5.27 -13.11
N THR A 254 1.65 -4.84 -12.41
CA THR A 254 1.51 -4.26 -11.07
C THR A 254 2.38 -3.03 -10.94
N PHE A 255 1.84 -1.98 -10.31
CA PHE A 255 2.63 -0.85 -9.87
C PHE A 255 3.15 -1.10 -8.46
N ILE A 256 4.45 -0.93 -8.28
CA ILE A 256 5.11 -0.97 -6.98
C ILE A 256 5.75 0.38 -6.69
N ARG A 257 5.83 0.73 -5.41
CA ARG A 257 6.69 1.83 -4.95
C ARG A 257 8.00 1.24 -4.48
N VAL A 258 9.12 1.85 -4.86
CA VAL A 258 10.48 1.42 -4.51
C VAL A 258 11.17 2.60 -3.85
N SER A 259 11.65 2.44 -2.62
CA SER A 259 12.46 3.47 -1.96
C SER A 259 13.93 3.29 -2.29
N VAL A 260 14.61 4.39 -2.56
CA VAL A 260 16.06 4.45 -2.77
C VAL A 260 16.65 5.50 -1.84
N ARG A 261 17.57 5.09 -0.97
CA ARG A 261 18.23 5.95 0.02
C ARG A 261 19.70 6.16 -0.35
N LEU A 262 20.14 7.41 -0.33
CA LEU A 262 21.55 7.79 -0.30
C LEU A 262 21.97 7.91 1.17
N ASN A 263 22.84 7.02 1.61
CA ASN A 263 23.36 6.99 2.96
C ASN A 263 24.48 8.04 3.14
N SER A 264 24.87 8.31 4.38
CA SER A 264 25.92 9.29 4.72
C SER A 264 27.30 8.92 4.17
N ASP A 265 27.57 7.63 3.98
CA ASP A 265 28.78 7.09 3.35
C ASP A 265 28.69 7.04 1.80
N GLU A 266 27.64 7.67 1.24
CA GLU A 266 27.30 7.68 -0.18
C GLU A 266 27.03 6.30 -0.79
N SER A 267 26.78 5.28 0.06
CA SER A 267 26.20 4.02 -0.39
C SER A 267 24.72 4.21 -0.72
N ILE A 268 24.20 3.33 -1.57
CA ILE A 268 22.80 3.31 -1.95
C ILE A 268 22.12 2.11 -1.30
N THR A 269 20.90 2.31 -0.80
CA THR A 269 20.05 1.22 -0.35
C THR A 269 18.72 1.27 -1.07
N ILE A 270 18.27 0.13 -1.60
CA ILE A 270 17.00 -0.02 -2.29
C ILE A 270 16.11 -0.92 -1.45
N LYS A 271 14.84 -0.53 -1.25
CA LYS A 271 13.84 -1.42 -0.67
C LYS A 271 12.66 -1.55 -1.60
N THR A 272 12.31 -2.80 -1.92
CA THR A 272 11.11 -3.18 -2.65
C THR A 272 10.01 -3.64 -1.68
N PRO A 273 8.74 -3.72 -2.13
CA PRO A 273 7.68 -4.30 -1.33
C PRO A 273 8.00 -5.75 -0.95
N LYS A 274 7.65 -6.13 0.28
CA LYS A 274 7.88 -7.49 0.81
C LYS A 274 6.67 -8.40 0.73
N GLY A 275 5.50 -7.87 0.35
CA GLY A 275 4.28 -8.66 0.25
C GLY A 275 3.23 -7.99 -0.62
N LEU A 276 2.36 -8.81 -1.21
CA LEU A 276 1.18 -8.37 -1.93
C LEU A 276 -0.02 -8.44 -1.00
N HIS A 277 -0.60 -7.29 -0.64
CA HIS A 277 -1.66 -7.22 0.37
C HIS A 277 -3.00 -6.76 -0.17
N THR A 278 -3.01 -6.22 -1.39
CA THR A 278 -4.23 -5.86 -2.10
C THR A 278 -4.16 -6.28 -3.57
N ILE A 279 -5.34 -6.50 -4.17
CA ILE A 279 -5.51 -6.94 -5.57
C ILE A 279 -5.32 -5.78 -6.57
N GLN A 280 -5.06 -4.54 -6.13
CA GLN A 280 -5.19 -3.37 -7.01
C GLN A 280 -4.04 -3.22 -8.04
N GLY A 281 -4.11 -4.04 -9.09
CA GLY A 281 -3.81 -3.67 -10.46
C GLY A 281 -5.14 -3.46 -11.19
N TYR A 282 -5.38 -2.20 -11.59
CA TYR A 282 -6.31 -1.67 -12.62
C TYR A 282 -7.51 -2.52 -13.05
#